data_AF-A0A354T4J3-F1
#
_entry.id   AF-A0A354T4J3-F1
#
_cell.length_a   1.000
_cell.length_b   1.000
_cell.length_c   1.000
_cell.angle_alpha   90.00
_cell.angle_beta   90.00
_cell.angle_gamma   90.00
#
_symmetry.space_group_name_H-M   'P 1'
#
loop_
_entity.id
_entity.type
_entity.pdbx_description
1 polymer ?
#
loop_
_entity_poly.entity_id
_entity_poly.type
_entity_poly.pdbx_seq_one_letter_code
_entity_poly.pdbx_strand_id
1 'polypeptide(L)'
;MLLTVFLLSGGLFTLAAALLNWDWFFRHPTAAPVTFILGRSGARVAYACLGLLLAGVGGWRVVSPPATITPAMLQTLTHPHGFSVLEADAASQLRGKDRAGRLALKDGDWTRFEMALSAGHPLHGLLDDTDSFGVDIDPGFLLRHRLRGETIRATLFYFDATLRPCDNFLFSRTPLSSAEFVVVVWDKPASEAFGEKTGLRAVWYRKTDADFARHASID
;
A
#
# COMPACT_ATOMS: atom_id res chain seq x y z
N MET A 1 -4.29 11.37 0.23
CA MET A 1 -4.79 12.77 0.43
C MET A 1 -3.67 13.83 0.46
N LEU A 2 -2.62 13.68 1.27
CA LEU A 2 -1.52 14.66 1.36
C LEU A 2 -0.80 14.89 0.01
N LEU A 3 -0.51 13.81 -0.73
CA LEU A 3 0.09 13.91 -2.06
C LEU A 3 -0.80 14.69 -3.03
N THR A 4 -2.11 14.45 -3.04
CA THR A 4 -3.07 15.19 -3.89
C THR A 4 -3.01 16.69 -3.61
N VAL A 5 -3.00 17.09 -2.34
CA VAL A 5 -2.87 18.50 -1.94
C VAL A 5 -1.52 19.06 -2.38
N PHE A 6 -0.43 18.32 -2.17
CA PHE A 6 0.91 18.74 -2.57
C PHE A 6 1.03 18.94 -4.09
N LEU A 7 0.59 17.98 -4.89
CA LEU A 7 0.62 18.05 -6.35
C LEU A 7 -0.22 19.22 -6.89
N LEU A 8 -1.45 19.37 -6.38
CA LEU A 8 -2.36 20.41 -6.84
C LEU A 8 -1.88 21.81 -6.43
N SER A 9 -1.58 22.02 -5.15
CA SER A 9 -1.12 23.32 -4.65
C SER A 9 0.25 23.69 -5.20
N GLY A 10 1.20 22.75 -5.21
CA GLY A 10 2.54 22.94 -5.77
C GLY A 10 2.51 23.19 -7.28
N GLY A 11 1.64 22.49 -8.01
CA GLY A 11 1.43 22.70 -9.44
C GLY A 11 0.84 24.07 -9.77
N LEU A 12 -0.23 24.47 -9.08
CA LEU A 12 -0.84 25.80 -9.24
C LEU A 12 0.13 26.92 -8.86
N PHE A 13 0.88 26.74 -7.76
CA PHE A 13 1.88 27.69 -7.32
C PHE A 13 3.00 27.86 -8.35
N THR A 14 3.53 26.76 -8.87
CA THR A 14 4.58 26.75 -9.91
C THR A 14 4.09 27.42 -11.20
N LEU A 15 2.84 27.14 -11.61
CA LEU A 15 2.22 27.75 -12.76
C LEU A 15 2.03 29.26 -12.57
N ALA A 16 1.55 29.70 -11.40
CA ALA A 16 1.40 31.11 -11.07
C ALA A 16 2.75 31.84 -11.09
N ALA A 17 3.79 31.25 -10.51
CA ALA A 17 5.14 31.81 -10.53
C ALA A 17 5.68 31.99 -11.95
N ALA A 18 5.41 31.04 -12.85
CA ALA A 18 5.81 31.09 -14.25
C ALA A 18 5.06 32.15 -15.05
N LEU A 19 3.73 32.24 -14.88
CA LEU A 19 2.87 33.20 -15.56
C LEU A 19 3.15 34.64 -15.08
N LEU A 20 3.17 34.85 -13.77
CA LEU A 20 3.40 36.15 -13.13
C LEU A 20 4.88 36.55 -13.09
N ASN A 21 5.78 35.66 -13.52
CA ASN A 21 7.21 35.91 -13.63
C ASN A 21 7.86 36.33 -12.30
N TRP A 22 7.57 35.64 -11.20
CA TRP A 22 8.08 36.01 -9.87
C TRP A 22 9.60 35.91 -9.76
N ASP A 23 10.26 37.04 -9.52
CA ASP A 23 11.72 37.11 -9.48
C ASP A 23 12.37 36.24 -8.42
N TRP A 24 11.78 36.18 -7.23
CA TRP A 24 12.31 35.40 -6.13
C TRP A 24 12.28 33.88 -6.42
N PHE A 25 11.26 33.39 -7.14
CA PHE A 25 11.12 31.98 -7.50
C PHE A 25 12.24 31.54 -8.44
N PHE A 26 12.49 32.32 -9.48
CA PHE A 26 13.50 32.02 -10.51
C PHE A 26 14.94 32.32 -10.08
N ARG A 27 15.14 33.06 -8.98
CA ARG A 27 16.44 33.27 -8.35
C ARG A 27 16.73 32.26 -7.24
N HIS A 28 15.77 31.42 -6.87
CA HIS A 28 15.97 30.41 -5.84
C HIS A 28 17.06 29.40 -6.27
N PRO A 29 17.96 28.96 -5.37
CA PRO A 29 19.07 28.06 -5.73
C PRO A 29 18.67 26.78 -6.46
N THR A 30 17.46 26.27 -6.21
CA THR A 30 16.92 25.08 -6.88
C THR A 30 16.37 25.34 -8.28
N ALA A 31 15.95 26.56 -8.59
CA ALA A 31 15.44 26.97 -9.91
C ALA A 31 16.50 27.67 -10.77
N ALA A 32 17.57 28.19 -10.13
CA ALA A 32 18.69 28.87 -10.77
C ALA A 32 19.39 28.05 -11.88
N PRO A 33 19.56 26.72 -11.79
CA PRO A 33 20.18 25.95 -12.88
C PRO A 33 19.34 25.97 -14.15
N VAL A 34 18.01 25.86 -14.03
CA VAL A 34 17.09 25.86 -15.17
C VAL A 34 17.07 27.23 -15.84
N THR A 35 17.08 28.31 -15.05
CA THR A 35 17.13 29.68 -15.56
C THR A 35 18.49 30.04 -16.16
N PHE A 36 19.58 29.47 -15.65
CA PHE A 36 20.92 29.63 -16.22
C PHE A 36 21.04 28.97 -17.60
N ILE A 37 20.50 27.76 -17.77
CA ILE A 37 20.59 27.00 -19.03
C ILE A 37 19.65 27.55 -20.10
N LEU A 38 18.38 27.82 -19.75
CA LEU A 38 17.33 28.16 -20.73
C LEU A 38 17.07 29.67 -20.84
N GLY A 39 17.73 30.47 -20.02
CA GLY A 39 17.36 31.86 -19.81
C GLY A 39 16.01 32.03 -19.11
N ARG A 40 15.65 33.27 -18.80
CA ARG A 40 14.41 33.55 -18.04
C ARG A 40 13.15 33.14 -18.80
N SER A 41 13.07 33.44 -20.09
CA SER A 41 11.89 33.11 -20.91
C SER A 41 11.72 31.60 -21.08
N GLY A 42 12.81 30.86 -21.34
CA GLY A 42 12.76 29.41 -21.46
C GLY A 42 12.40 28.72 -20.16
N ALA A 43 12.95 29.18 -19.03
CA ALA A 43 12.58 28.66 -17.71
C ALA A 43 11.09 28.88 -17.40
N ARG A 44 10.50 30.03 -17.76
CA ARG A 44 9.06 30.26 -17.58
C ARG A 44 8.21 29.23 -18.31
N VAL A 45 8.54 28.91 -19.57
CA VAL A 45 7.81 27.89 -20.33
C VAL A 45 7.95 26.53 -19.67
N ALA A 46 9.18 26.14 -19.28
CA ALA A 46 9.43 24.86 -18.62
C ALA A 46 8.64 24.70 -17.32
N TYR A 47 8.66 25.72 -16.45
CA TYR A 47 7.92 25.69 -15.19
C TYR A 47 6.40 25.82 -15.39
N ALA A 48 5.92 26.51 -16.43
CA ALA A 48 4.50 26.50 -16.78
C ALA A 48 4.03 25.09 -17.19
N CYS A 49 4.80 24.39 -18.04
CA CYS A 49 4.52 22.99 -18.39
C CYS A 49 4.54 22.07 -17.17
N LEU A 50 5.54 22.22 -16.29
CA LEU A 50 5.62 21.46 -15.03
C LEU A 50 4.42 21.75 -14.12
N GLY A 51 4.06 23.02 -13.94
CA GLY A 51 2.92 23.43 -13.13
C GLY A 51 1.61 22.86 -13.64
N LEU A 52 1.38 22.90 -14.96
CA LEU A 52 0.22 22.27 -15.61
C LEU A 52 0.20 20.75 -15.42
N LEU A 53 1.35 20.08 -15.57
CA LEU A 53 1.44 18.64 -15.36
C LEU A 53 1.07 18.27 -13.91
N LEU A 54 1.68 18.93 -12.92
CA LEU A 54 1.44 18.66 -11.51
C LEU A 54 -0.01 18.99 -11.10
N ALA A 55 -0.53 20.15 -11.52
CA ALA A 55 -1.90 20.55 -11.26
C ALA A 55 -2.91 19.64 -11.97
N GLY A 56 -2.62 19.20 -13.19
CA GLY A 56 -3.45 18.25 -13.94
C GLY A 56 -3.53 16.90 -13.26
N VAL A 57 -2.40 16.33 -12.83
CA VAL A 57 -2.38 15.07 -12.06
C VAL A 57 -3.09 15.26 -10.71
N GLY A 58 -2.82 16.36 -10.00
CA GLY A 58 -3.48 16.68 -8.74
C GLY A 58 -5.00 16.83 -8.89
N GLY A 59 -5.47 17.52 -9.93
CA GLY A 59 -6.88 17.72 -10.24
C GLY A 59 -7.57 16.42 -10.66
N TRP A 60 -6.91 15.58 -11.46
CA TRP A 60 -7.43 14.25 -11.79
C TRP A 60 -7.64 13.41 -10.53
N ARG A 61 -6.70 13.43 -9.58
CA ARG A 61 -6.85 12.76 -8.28
C ARG A 61 -7.94 13.34 -7.37
N VAL A 62 -8.43 14.56 -7.63
CA VAL A 62 -9.60 15.10 -6.91
C VAL A 62 -10.90 14.52 -7.48
N VAL A 63 -10.98 14.35 -8.80
CA VAL A 63 -12.17 13.81 -9.48
C VAL A 63 -12.21 12.27 -9.44
N SER A 64 -11.03 11.65 -9.42
CA SER A 64 -10.83 10.20 -9.33
C SER A 64 -9.89 9.91 -8.16
N PRO A 65 -10.37 10.03 -6.91
CA PRO A 65 -9.55 9.77 -5.75
C PRO A 65 -9.07 8.31 -5.75
N PRO A 66 -7.80 8.05 -5.38
CA PRO A 66 -7.34 6.69 -5.17
C PRO A 66 -8.17 6.04 -4.08
N ALA A 67 -8.40 4.74 -4.21
CA ALA A 67 -9.15 4.00 -3.21
C ALA A 67 -8.37 4.02 -1.88
N THR A 68 -9.06 4.39 -0.79
CA THR A 68 -8.43 4.64 0.51
C THR A 68 -8.62 3.45 1.46
N ILE A 69 -7.56 3.06 2.14
CA ILE A 69 -7.62 2.02 3.19
C ILE A 69 -7.96 2.67 4.52
N THR A 70 -9.14 2.35 5.06
CA THR A 70 -9.51 2.85 6.40
C THR A 70 -8.95 1.96 7.51
N PRO A 71 -8.67 2.50 8.71
CA PRO A 71 -8.28 1.68 9.85
C PRO A 71 -9.29 0.57 10.19
N ALA A 72 -10.59 0.85 10.01
CA ALA A 72 -11.65 -0.13 10.21
C ALA A 72 -11.55 -1.30 9.21
N MET A 73 -11.18 -1.01 7.95
CA MET A 73 -10.92 -2.05 6.95
C MET A 73 -9.71 -2.90 7.33
N LEU A 74 -8.60 -2.30 7.77
CA LEU A 74 -7.43 -3.06 8.23
C LEU A 74 -7.72 -3.91 9.47
N GLN A 75 -8.58 -3.42 10.36
CA GLN A 75 -8.99 -4.17 11.54
C GLN A 75 -9.66 -5.50 11.17
N THR A 76 -10.31 -5.59 10.00
CA THR A 76 -10.87 -6.87 9.52
C THR A 76 -9.79 -7.91 9.19
N LEU A 77 -8.58 -7.48 8.79
CA LEU A 77 -7.44 -8.38 8.58
C LEU A 77 -6.80 -8.82 9.90
N THR A 78 -6.86 -8.01 10.94
CA THR A 78 -6.36 -8.38 12.28
C THR A 78 -7.35 -9.24 13.04
N HIS A 79 -8.63 -9.19 12.67
CA HIS A 79 -9.72 -9.96 13.27
C HIS A 79 -10.46 -10.88 12.28
N PRO A 80 -9.77 -11.85 11.65
CA PRO A 80 -10.43 -12.80 10.76
C PRO A 80 -11.54 -13.54 11.53
N HIS A 81 -12.72 -13.64 10.94
CA HIS A 81 -13.91 -14.23 11.58
C HIS A 81 -14.34 -13.60 12.93
N GLY A 82 -13.92 -12.36 13.19
CA GLY A 82 -14.38 -11.55 14.33
C GLY A 82 -13.58 -11.69 15.62
N PHE A 83 -12.42 -12.35 15.59
CA PHE A 83 -11.53 -12.50 16.75
C PHE A 83 -10.09 -12.18 16.36
N SER A 84 -9.29 -11.68 17.29
CA SER A 84 -7.92 -11.24 17.00
C SER A 84 -6.98 -12.42 16.76
N VAL A 85 -6.11 -12.31 15.75
CA VAL A 85 -5.04 -13.30 15.50
C VAL A 85 -3.99 -13.36 16.62
N LEU A 86 -3.95 -12.37 17.52
CA LEU A 86 -3.01 -12.33 18.65
C LEU A 86 -3.67 -12.69 20.00
N GLU A 87 -4.94 -13.10 20.02
CA GLU A 87 -5.56 -13.64 21.23
C GLU A 87 -4.88 -14.95 21.67
N ALA A 88 -4.83 -15.20 22.98
CA ALA A 88 -4.14 -16.36 23.54
C ALA A 88 -4.71 -17.71 23.06
N ASP A 89 -6.00 -17.74 22.71
CA ASP A 89 -6.72 -18.89 22.17
C ASP A 89 -6.92 -18.81 20.66
N ALA A 90 -6.26 -17.87 19.96
CA ALA A 90 -6.40 -17.67 18.52
C ALA A 90 -6.18 -18.95 17.72
N ALA A 91 -5.18 -19.77 18.07
CA ALA A 91 -4.94 -21.06 17.41
C ALA A 91 -6.16 -21.99 17.50
N SER A 92 -6.90 -21.97 18.61
CA SER A 92 -8.11 -22.78 18.79
C SER A 92 -9.31 -22.21 18.04
N GLN A 93 -9.47 -20.88 18.03
CA GLN A 93 -10.53 -20.16 17.33
C GLN A 93 -10.37 -20.29 15.80
N LEU A 94 -9.13 -20.22 15.30
CA LEU A 94 -8.78 -20.46 13.89
C LEU A 94 -9.05 -21.91 13.46
N ARG A 95 -8.75 -22.91 14.32
CA ARG A 95 -9.13 -24.31 14.06
C ARG A 95 -10.64 -24.52 14.00
N GLY A 96 -11.37 -23.89 14.92
CA GLY A 96 -12.81 -24.14 15.12
C GLY A 96 -13.71 -23.72 13.96
N LYS A 97 -13.25 -22.81 13.09
CA LYS A 97 -14.00 -22.29 11.94
C LYS A 97 -13.51 -22.79 10.58
N ASP A 98 -12.68 -23.84 10.57
CA ASP A 98 -12.02 -24.38 9.39
C ASP A 98 -12.98 -25.07 8.40
N ARG A 99 -13.75 -24.27 7.66
CA ARG A 99 -14.51 -24.73 6.49
C ARG A 99 -13.90 -24.28 5.16
N ALA A 100 -12.80 -23.52 5.17
CA ALA A 100 -12.15 -23.03 3.95
C ALA A 100 -10.66 -22.67 4.10
N GLY A 101 -10.01 -22.94 5.24
CA GLY A 101 -8.67 -22.45 5.54
C GLY A 101 -7.60 -23.53 5.67
N ARG A 102 -6.35 -23.12 5.83
CA ARG A 102 -5.24 -24.01 6.24
C ARG A 102 -4.51 -23.37 7.41
N LEU A 103 -4.35 -24.12 8.49
CA LEU A 103 -3.65 -23.65 9.69
C LEU A 103 -2.40 -24.49 9.94
N ALA A 104 -1.25 -23.83 10.03
CA ALA A 104 0.01 -24.43 10.46
C ALA A 104 0.34 -24.00 11.88
N LEU A 105 0.87 -24.93 12.67
CA LEU A 105 1.13 -24.75 14.08
C LEU A 105 2.55 -25.17 14.43
N LYS A 106 3.10 -24.53 15.46
CA LYS A 106 4.37 -24.88 16.07
C LYS A 106 4.27 -24.65 17.57
N ASP A 107 4.61 -25.65 18.35
CA ASP A 107 4.58 -25.59 19.83
C ASP A 107 3.20 -25.18 20.42
N GLY A 108 2.12 -25.56 19.73
CA GLY A 108 0.75 -25.25 20.14
C GLY A 108 0.22 -23.90 19.69
N ASP A 109 1.09 -23.04 19.14
CA ASP A 109 0.73 -21.73 18.61
C ASP A 109 0.66 -21.73 17.08
N TRP A 110 -0.04 -20.77 16.48
CA TRP A 110 -0.14 -20.66 15.02
C TRP A 110 1.07 -19.96 14.43
N THR A 111 1.50 -20.44 13.27
CA THR A 111 2.60 -19.89 12.47
C THR A 111 2.10 -19.37 11.14
N ARG A 112 1.15 -20.09 10.54
CA ARG A 112 0.52 -19.73 9.27
C ARG A 112 -0.96 -19.99 9.32
N PHE A 113 -1.73 -19.06 8.77
CA PHE A 113 -3.16 -19.22 8.59
C PHE A 113 -3.54 -18.76 7.19
N GLU A 114 -4.34 -19.54 6.49
CA GLU A 114 -4.80 -19.26 5.13
C GLU A 114 -6.33 -19.23 5.11
N MET A 115 -6.92 -18.27 4.40
CA MET A 115 -8.36 -18.27 4.09
C MET A 115 -8.66 -17.47 2.82
N ALA A 116 -9.83 -17.70 2.24
CA ALA A 116 -10.36 -16.86 1.17
C ALA A 116 -11.11 -15.64 1.76
N LEU A 117 -10.73 -14.44 1.34
CA LEU A 117 -11.53 -13.23 1.53
C LEU A 117 -12.69 -13.27 0.53
N SER A 118 -13.91 -13.28 1.04
CA SER A 118 -15.11 -13.33 0.19
C SER A 118 -15.24 -12.07 -0.66
N ALA A 119 -15.95 -12.17 -1.79
CA ALA A 119 -16.31 -11.03 -2.63
C ALA A 119 -17.02 -9.88 -1.87
N GLY A 120 -17.69 -10.19 -0.76
CA GLY A 120 -18.34 -9.20 0.11
C GLY A 120 -17.42 -8.57 1.17
N HIS A 121 -16.15 -8.95 1.24
CA HIS A 121 -15.20 -8.39 2.19
C HIS A 121 -14.93 -6.89 1.88
N PRO A 122 -14.85 -5.99 2.88
CA PRO A 122 -14.68 -4.57 2.64
C PRO A 122 -13.44 -4.21 1.81
N LEU A 123 -12.37 -5.00 1.94
CA LEU A 123 -11.14 -4.82 1.16
C LEU A 123 -11.15 -5.52 -0.21
N HIS A 124 -12.16 -6.32 -0.55
CA HIS A 124 -12.10 -7.16 -1.76
C HIS A 124 -11.93 -6.32 -3.03
N GLY A 125 -12.79 -5.32 -3.26
CA GLY A 125 -12.71 -4.50 -4.47
C GLY A 125 -11.38 -3.75 -4.60
N LEU A 126 -10.85 -3.27 -3.47
CA LEU A 126 -9.55 -2.60 -3.43
C LEU A 126 -8.38 -3.55 -3.73
N LEU A 127 -8.42 -4.76 -3.20
CA LEU A 127 -7.36 -5.76 -3.36
C LEU A 127 -7.43 -6.50 -4.70
N ASP A 128 -8.60 -6.50 -5.35
CA ASP A 128 -8.79 -6.98 -6.72
C ASP A 128 -8.19 -5.99 -7.73
N ASP A 129 -8.45 -4.70 -7.54
CA ASP A 129 -7.92 -3.61 -8.37
C ASP A 129 -6.59 -3.05 -7.84
N THR A 130 -5.56 -3.91 -7.83
CA THR A 130 -4.21 -3.50 -7.40
C THR A 130 -3.56 -2.43 -8.31
N ASP A 131 -4.14 -2.14 -9.47
CA ASP A 131 -3.68 -1.09 -10.39
C ASP A 131 -4.08 0.32 -9.93
N SER A 132 -5.20 0.45 -9.20
CA SER A 132 -5.63 1.73 -8.61
C SER A 132 -5.09 1.97 -7.21
N PHE A 133 -4.34 1.02 -6.65
CA PHE A 133 -3.61 1.15 -5.39
C PHE A 133 -2.54 2.23 -5.55
N GLY A 134 -2.92 3.46 -5.23
CA GLY A 134 -2.06 4.62 -5.39
C GLY A 134 -0.89 4.54 -4.42
N VAL A 135 0.26 5.08 -4.85
CA VAL A 135 1.45 5.37 -4.03
C VAL A 135 1.18 6.49 -3.00
N ASP A 136 -0.08 6.64 -2.57
CA ASP A 136 -0.33 7.38 -1.34
C ASP A 136 0.22 6.54 -0.19
N ILE A 137 0.56 7.23 0.90
CA ILE A 137 1.22 6.75 2.12
C ILE A 137 0.25 5.82 2.89
N ASP A 138 -0.43 4.94 2.18
CA ASP A 138 -1.41 4.01 2.69
C ASP A 138 -0.68 2.74 3.14
N PRO A 139 -1.13 2.14 4.25
CA PRO A 139 -0.48 0.96 4.80
C PRO A 139 -0.63 -0.21 3.82
N GLY A 140 0.50 -0.77 3.41
CA GLY A 140 0.56 -1.95 2.57
C GLY A 140 1.58 -1.81 1.45
N PHE A 141 2.17 -2.93 1.04
CA PHE A 141 3.16 -2.95 -0.04
C PHE A 141 2.66 -3.82 -1.18
N LEU A 142 2.72 -3.29 -2.40
CA LEU A 142 2.48 -4.10 -3.59
C LEU A 142 3.76 -4.87 -3.94
N LEU A 143 3.68 -6.20 -3.91
CA LEU A 143 4.75 -7.09 -4.32
C LEU A 143 4.36 -7.79 -5.61
N ARG A 144 5.30 -7.84 -6.56
CA ARG A 144 5.18 -8.67 -7.76
C ARG A 144 5.96 -9.96 -7.54
N HIS A 145 5.26 -11.08 -7.59
CA HIS A 145 5.85 -12.41 -7.47
C HIS A 145 5.80 -13.13 -8.82
N ARG A 146 6.82 -13.90 -9.18
CA ARG A 146 6.71 -14.85 -10.30
C ARG A 146 6.24 -16.20 -9.80
N LEU A 147 5.12 -16.69 -10.30
CA LEU A 147 4.61 -18.03 -10.01
C LEU A 147 4.35 -18.74 -11.33
N ARG A 148 4.98 -19.91 -11.52
CA ARG A 148 4.84 -20.73 -12.75
C ARG A 148 5.14 -19.96 -14.06
N GLY A 149 6.02 -18.97 -14.00
CA GLY A 149 6.39 -18.14 -15.15
C GLY A 149 5.49 -16.92 -15.38
N GLU A 150 4.35 -16.82 -14.68
CA GLU A 150 3.47 -15.65 -14.70
C GLU A 150 3.83 -14.68 -13.58
N THR A 151 3.71 -13.39 -13.87
CA THR A 151 3.87 -12.35 -12.83
C THR A 151 2.52 -12.14 -12.17
N ILE A 152 2.42 -12.55 -10.92
CA ILE A 152 1.25 -12.40 -10.07
C ILE A 152 1.49 -11.29 -9.05
N ARG A 153 0.41 -10.66 -8.57
CA ARG A 153 0.49 -9.56 -7.61
C ARG A 153 -0.08 -9.95 -6.26
N ALA A 154 0.53 -9.42 -5.22
CA ALA A 154 0.03 -9.51 -3.87
C ALA A 154 0.22 -8.18 -3.14
N THR A 155 -0.69 -7.88 -2.23
CA THR A 155 -0.60 -6.77 -1.30
C THR A 155 -0.25 -7.30 0.08
N LEU A 156 0.81 -6.75 0.68
CA LEU A 156 1.33 -7.17 1.97
C LEU A 156 1.00 -6.13 3.03
N PHE A 157 0.39 -6.55 4.14
CA PHE A 157 0.09 -5.72 5.29
C PHE A 157 0.86 -6.22 6.51
N TYR A 158 1.68 -5.38 7.12
CA TYR A 158 2.45 -5.72 8.32
C TYR A 158 1.78 -5.17 9.55
N PHE A 159 1.77 -5.93 10.64
CA PHE A 159 1.19 -5.50 11.90
C PHE A 159 2.11 -5.84 13.07
N ASP A 160 2.19 -4.94 14.05
CA ASP A 160 2.92 -5.16 15.30
C ASP A 160 2.08 -5.97 16.30
N ALA A 161 2.67 -6.25 17.47
CA ALA A 161 1.99 -6.94 18.57
C ALA A 161 0.78 -6.19 19.16
N THR A 162 0.61 -4.90 18.80
CA THR A 162 -0.54 -4.06 19.19
C THR A 162 -1.58 -3.93 18.07
N LEU A 163 -1.46 -4.73 17.01
CA LEU A 163 -2.33 -4.73 15.82
C LEU A 163 -2.28 -3.43 15.02
N ARG A 164 -1.23 -2.63 15.17
CA ARG A 164 -1.04 -1.40 14.39
C ARG A 164 -0.28 -1.72 13.10
N PRO A 165 -0.66 -1.09 11.97
CA PRO A 165 0.06 -1.28 10.73
C PRO A 165 1.52 -0.80 10.88
N CYS A 166 2.46 -1.59 10.39
CA CYS A 166 3.87 -1.22 10.28
C CYS A 166 4.17 -0.66 8.90
N ASP A 167 5.16 0.21 8.81
CA ASP A 167 5.61 0.79 7.54
C ASP A 167 7.15 0.79 7.43
N ASN A 168 7.64 1.13 6.24
CA ASN A 168 9.08 1.15 5.92
C ASN A 168 9.67 2.57 5.93
N PHE A 169 8.97 3.55 6.51
CA PHE A 169 9.45 4.93 6.50
C PHE A 169 10.61 5.11 7.49
N LEU A 170 11.60 5.92 7.08
CA LEU A 170 12.82 6.19 7.84
C LEU A 170 12.56 6.75 9.25
N PHE A 171 11.37 7.33 9.48
CA PHE A 171 10.93 7.90 10.75
C PHE A 171 9.62 7.29 11.25
N SER A 172 9.37 6.03 10.91
CA SER A 172 8.18 5.31 11.36
C SER A 172 8.11 5.23 12.88
N ARG A 173 6.90 5.38 13.43
CA ARG A 173 6.61 5.02 14.83
C ARG A 173 6.41 3.51 15.02
N THR A 174 6.16 2.78 13.93
CA THR A 174 5.90 1.34 13.88
C THR A 174 6.73 0.73 12.74
N PRO A 175 8.07 0.65 12.89
CA PRO A 175 8.96 0.19 11.82
C PRO A 175 8.69 -1.28 11.46
N LEU A 176 8.96 -1.67 10.22
CA LEU A 176 8.80 -3.06 9.75
C LEU A 176 9.45 -4.12 10.67
N SER A 177 10.57 -3.78 11.34
CA SER A 177 11.25 -4.67 12.29
C SER A 177 10.42 -5.03 13.52
N SER A 178 9.43 -4.21 13.89
CA SER A 178 8.48 -4.48 14.97
C SER A 178 7.28 -5.33 14.52
N ALA A 179 7.20 -5.72 13.25
CA ALA A 179 6.12 -6.57 12.77
C ALA A 179 6.15 -7.93 13.49
N GLU A 180 4.97 -8.34 13.96
CA GLU A 180 4.70 -9.61 14.62
C GLU A 180 4.03 -10.60 13.66
N PHE A 181 3.24 -10.09 12.72
CA PHE A 181 2.67 -10.87 11.63
C PHE A 181 2.51 -10.03 10.36
N VAL A 182 2.41 -10.71 9.22
CA VAL A 182 2.15 -10.14 7.91
C VAL A 182 0.97 -10.85 7.26
N VAL A 183 0.13 -10.09 6.57
CA VAL A 183 -0.99 -10.58 5.78
C VAL A 183 -0.69 -10.35 4.31
N VAL A 184 -0.60 -11.44 3.55
CA VAL A 184 -0.40 -11.43 2.11
C VAL A 184 -1.74 -11.70 1.45
N VAL A 185 -2.27 -10.73 0.70
CA VAL A 185 -3.49 -10.93 -0.09
C VAL A 185 -3.14 -10.93 -1.56
N TRP A 186 -3.47 -12.03 -2.23
CA TRP A 186 -3.23 -12.22 -3.65
C TRP A 186 -4.32 -11.54 -4.48
N ASP A 187 -3.96 -10.98 -5.63
CA ASP A 187 -4.95 -10.48 -6.59
C ASP A 187 -5.81 -11.64 -7.14
N LYS A 188 -6.87 -11.31 -7.86
CA LYS A 188 -7.80 -12.33 -8.36
C LYS A 188 -7.15 -13.34 -9.31
N PRO A 189 -6.37 -12.95 -10.33
CA PRO A 189 -5.65 -13.90 -11.18
C PRO A 189 -4.75 -14.86 -10.37
N ALA A 190 -4.03 -14.36 -9.38
CA ALA A 190 -3.19 -15.16 -8.51
C ALA A 190 -4.02 -16.12 -7.63
N SER A 191 -5.13 -15.62 -7.07
CA SER A 191 -6.05 -16.40 -6.24
C SER A 191 -6.67 -17.55 -7.03
N GLU A 192 -7.10 -17.30 -8.27
CA GLU A 192 -7.61 -18.31 -9.19
C GLU A 192 -6.53 -19.36 -9.54
N ALA A 193 -5.28 -18.95 -9.74
CA ALA A 193 -4.15 -19.86 -9.97
C ALA A 193 -3.87 -20.79 -8.77
N PHE A 194 -4.24 -20.36 -7.57
CA PHE A 194 -4.20 -21.17 -6.35
C PHE A 194 -5.48 -22.00 -6.10
N GLY A 195 -6.49 -21.86 -6.95
CA GLY A 195 -7.75 -22.61 -6.88
C GLY A 195 -8.91 -21.88 -6.20
N GLU A 196 -8.74 -20.61 -5.80
CA GLU A 196 -9.80 -19.79 -5.21
C GLU A 196 -10.66 -19.15 -6.29
N LYS A 197 -11.91 -19.58 -6.43
CA LYS A 197 -12.80 -19.15 -7.54
C LYS A 197 -13.70 -17.95 -7.22
N THR A 198 -13.95 -17.68 -5.94
CA THR A 198 -15.01 -16.74 -5.50
C THR A 198 -14.50 -15.66 -4.55
N GLY A 199 -13.19 -15.57 -4.35
CA GLY A 199 -12.59 -14.65 -3.41
C GLY A 199 -11.09 -14.49 -3.64
N LEU A 200 -10.47 -13.66 -2.80
CA LEU A 200 -9.04 -13.43 -2.83
C LEU A 200 -8.36 -14.30 -1.78
N ARG A 201 -7.30 -15.01 -2.19
CA ARG A 201 -6.51 -15.79 -1.24
C ARG A 201 -5.77 -14.84 -0.31
N ALA A 202 -5.94 -15.01 0.99
CA ALA A 202 -5.19 -14.30 2.00
C ALA A 202 -4.43 -15.29 2.90
N VAL A 203 -3.19 -14.94 3.22
CA VAL A 203 -2.32 -15.74 4.07
C VAL A 203 -1.68 -14.87 5.14
N TRP A 204 -1.85 -15.27 6.38
CA TRP A 204 -1.24 -14.68 7.55
C TRP A 204 -0.01 -15.50 7.90
N TYR A 205 1.12 -14.82 8.04
CA TYR A 205 2.37 -15.40 8.52
C TYR A 205 2.74 -14.70 9.82
N ARG A 206 2.99 -15.49 10.86
CA ARG A 206 3.59 -14.98 12.10
C ARG A 206 5.10 -14.89 11.94
N LYS A 207 5.74 -14.02 12.72
CA LYS A 207 7.21 -13.86 12.74
C LYS A 207 7.99 -15.17 12.94
N THR A 208 7.36 -16.16 13.57
CA THR A 208 7.92 -17.48 13.83
C THR A 208 7.86 -18.44 12.63
N ASP A 209 7.13 -18.11 11.56
CA ASP A 209 7.07 -18.88 10.32
C ASP A 209 8.31 -18.62 9.45
N ALA A 210 8.83 -19.66 8.80
CA ALA A 210 10.03 -19.57 7.97
C ALA A 210 9.86 -18.68 6.72
N ASP A 211 8.63 -18.57 6.21
CA ASP A 211 8.32 -17.74 5.04
C ASP A 211 8.03 -16.28 5.42
N PHE A 212 7.91 -15.95 6.72
CA PHE A 212 7.72 -14.56 7.17
C PHE A 212 8.82 -13.65 6.65
N ALA A 213 10.09 -14.09 6.75
CA ALA A 213 11.23 -13.32 6.30
C ALA A 213 11.23 -13.09 4.79
N ARG A 214 10.73 -14.04 3.99
CA ARG A 214 10.64 -13.92 2.53
C ARG A 214 9.68 -12.82 2.09
N HIS A 215 8.68 -12.55 2.92
CA HIS A 215 7.74 -11.47 2.70
C HIS A 215 8.27 -10.18 3.29
N ALA A 216 8.88 -10.21 4.48
CA ALA A 216 9.45 -9.06 5.19
C ALA A 216 10.69 -8.43 4.53
N SER A 217 11.48 -9.17 3.74
CA SER A 217 12.57 -8.61 2.95
C SER A 217 12.05 -8.09 1.62
N ILE A 218 11.84 -6.77 1.54
CA ILE A 218 11.76 -6.07 0.26
C ILE A 218 13.22 -5.85 -0.19
N ASP A 219 13.83 -6.87 -0.80
CA ASP A 219 15.09 -6.70 -1.55
C ASP A 219 14.84 -5.98 -2.88
#